data_AF-A0A401H152-F1
#
_entry.id   AF-A0A401H152-F1
#
_cell.length_a   1.000
_cell.length_b   1.000
_cell.length_c   1.000
_cell.angle_alpha   90.00
_cell.angle_beta   90.00
_cell.angle_gamma   90.00
#
_symmetry.space_group_name_H-M   'P 1'
#
loop_
_entity.id
_entity.type
_entity.pdbx_description
1 polymer ?
#
loop_
_entity_poly.entity_id
_entity_poly.type
_entity_poly.pdbx_seq_one_letter_code
_entity_poly.pdbx_strand_id
1 'polypeptide(L)'
;MQHNNVAVPSVPPRTLFKDLRFSEEEYGRLSAARRSGTFLSSPSTVDEDSPKVRVTGTSDDVKALLNIASGHAQRCWIEVPFSTMDSLLWVMERVEKVIRVPMKYWTLAGDGVMYNPGHLVASLDHFRQPGTIEVVLLPVWEIGRYAEENLKSHTWKHAPVTPPAALPKDPREQAMALFGLIDPVESPDWAAYIKHRQEAEKVTNDLMEGMAGADMDPFVSQLREVVQDVAEAVNPLMDDDWKKIADSVSVIRCVPEDDGWGRLRDVEVLSRIHSLASPQSVDV
;
A
#
# COMPACT_ATOMS: atom_id res chain seq x y z
N MET A 1 3.10 12.54 8.97
CA MET A 1 3.36 11.29 8.22
C MET A 1 4.86 11.16 8.01
N GLN A 2 5.49 10.21 8.70
CA GLN A 2 6.88 9.81 8.48
C GLN A 2 6.84 8.45 7.79
N HIS A 3 6.75 8.43 6.46
CA HIS A 3 6.91 7.19 5.70
C HIS A 3 8.40 6.82 5.71
N ASN A 4 8.76 5.89 6.59
CA ASN A 4 10.12 5.39 6.81
C ASN A 4 11.10 6.49 7.27
N ASN A 5 11.96 6.20 8.25
CA ASN A 5 13.01 7.11 8.75
C ASN A 5 14.13 7.40 7.72
N VAL A 6 13.77 7.61 6.45
CA VAL A 6 14.69 8.02 5.38
C VAL A 6 14.66 9.55 5.36
N ALA A 7 15.74 10.15 5.84
CA ALA A 7 15.96 11.59 5.69
C ALA A 7 15.80 11.94 4.20
N VAL A 8 14.78 12.75 3.88
CA VAL A 8 14.59 13.27 2.52
C VAL A 8 15.88 14.02 2.16
N PRO A 9 16.62 13.60 1.12
CA PRO A 9 17.85 14.29 0.75
C PRO A 9 17.52 15.75 0.50
N SER A 10 18.36 16.67 0.96
CA SER A 10 18.18 18.10 0.67
C SER A 10 18.28 18.31 -0.84
N VAL A 11 17.14 18.57 -1.47
CA VAL A 11 17.07 18.91 -2.89
C VAL A 11 17.42 20.40 -3.00
N PRO A 12 18.38 20.79 -3.85
CA PRO A 12 18.68 22.20 -4.06
C PRO A 12 17.43 22.91 -4.61
N PRO A 13 17.05 24.08 -4.05
CA PRO A 13 15.86 24.79 -4.49
C PRO A 13 15.93 25.13 -5.98
N ARG A 14 14.85 24.83 -6.72
CA ARG A 14 14.62 25.13 -8.15
C ARG A 14 15.36 24.26 -9.19
N THR A 15 15.85 23.09 -8.80
CA THR A 15 16.39 22.13 -9.78
C THR A 15 15.24 21.42 -10.50
N LEU A 16 15.17 21.47 -11.82
CA LEU A 16 14.26 20.61 -12.57
C LEU A 16 14.78 19.16 -12.47
N PHE A 17 13.89 18.18 -12.43
CA PHE A 17 14.22 16.76 -12.31
C PHE A 17 15.16 16.31 -13.43
N LYS A 18 14.97 16.83 -14.65
CA LYS A 18 15.89 16.58 -15.78
C LYS A 18 17.32 17.07 -15.53
N ASP A 19 17.51 18.10 -14.70
CA ASP A 19 18.83 18.69 -14.43
C ASP A 19 19.64 17.82 -13.43
N LEU A 20 18.99 16.86 -12.78
CA LEU A 20 19.65 15.83 -11.94
C LEU A 20 20.24 14.68 -12.77
N ARG A 21 20.06 14.71 -14.09
CA ARG A 21 20.56 13.68 -15.00
C ARG A 21 22.07 13.82 -15.21
N PHE A 22 22.79 12.75 -14.91
CA PHE A 22 24.21 12.64 -15.22
C PHE A 22 24.45 12.43 -16.71
N SER A 23 25.60 12.94 -17.17
CA SER A 23 26.19 12.47 -18.42
C SER A 23 26.55 10.98 -18.34
N GLU A 24 26.82 10.37 -19.49
CA GLU A 24 27.18 8.96 -19.56
C GLU A 24 28.47 8.66 -18.77
N GLU A 25 29.47 9.55 -18.89
CA GLU A 25 30.75 9.41 -18.21
C GLU A 25 30.63 9.59 -16.69
N GLU A 26 29.84 10.56 -16.23
CA GLU A 26 29.57 10.76 -14.80
C GLU A 26 28.83 9.57 -14.20
N TYR A 27 27.79 9.07 -14.88
CA TYR A 27 27.05 7.91 -14.44
C TYR A 27 27.94 6.64 -14.44
N GLY A 28 28.79 6.47 -15.46
CA GLY A 28 29.75 5.38 -15.55
C GLY A 28 30.71 5.36 -14.36
N ARG A 29 31.25 6.52 -13.97
CA ARG A 29 32.11 6.66 -12.77
C ARG A 29 31.35 6.32 -11.48
N LEU A 30 30.12 6.82 -11.32
CA LEU A 30 29.30 6.52 -10.14
C LEU A 30 28.97 5.03 -10.03
N SER A 31 28.58 4.40 -11.14
CA SER A 31 28.26 2.97 -11.22
C SER A 31 29.47 2.08 -10.92
N ALA A 32 30.66 2.45 -11.41
CA ALA A 32 31.89 1.73 -11.13
C ALA A 32 32.26 1.82 -9.63
N ALA A 33 32.10 3.00 -9.02
CA ALA A 33 32.36 3.18 -7.59
C ALA A 33 31.43 2.33 -6.71
N ARG A 34 30.13 2.23 -7.04
CA ARG A 34 29.17 1.39 -6.32
C ARG A 34 29.53 -0.09 -6.37
N ARG A 35 29.87 -0.60 -7.56
CA ARG A 35 30.26 -2.01 -7.77
C ARG A 35 31.54 -2.39 -7.03
N SER A 36 32.44 -1.45 -6.79
CA SER A 36 33.68 -1.71 -6.06
C SER A 36 33.50 -1.82 -4.54
N GLY A 37 32.34 -1.44 -3.99
CA GLY A 37 32.09 -1.37 -2.55
C GLY A 37 30.91 -2.20 -2.03
N THR A 38 30.12 -2.84 -2.90
CA THR A 38 28.95 -3.65 -2.50
C THR A 38 29.08 -5.09 -2.98
N PHE A 39 28.84 -6.06 -2.09
CA PHE A 39 28.76 -7.50 -2.38
C PHE A 39 27.46 -7.89 -3.13
N LEU A 40 26.77 -6.93 -3.74
CA LEU A 40 25.59 -7.24 -4.54
C LEU A 40 26.08 -7.98 -5.79
N SER A 41 25.73 -9.26 -5.86
CA SER A 41 25.89 -10.11 -7.03
C SER A 41 25.47 -9.34 -8.28
N SER A 42 26.17 -9.55 -9.41
CA SER A 42 25.81 -8.92 -10.68
C SER A 42 24.30 -8.95 -10.91
N PRO A 43 23.69 -7.85 -11.40
CA PRO A 43 22.25 -7.79 -11.63
C PRO A 43 21.81 -9.03 -12.40
N SER A 44 20.67 -9.61 -12.03
CA SER A 44 20.11 -10.76 -12.74
C SER A 44 20.09 -10.39 -14.24
N THR A 45 20.72 -11.22 -15.06
CA THR A 45 20.79 -11.00 -16.50
C THR A 45 19.40 -11.32 -17.05
N VAL A 46 18.57 -10.29 -17.12
CA VAL A 46 17.26 -10.35 -17.72
C VAL A 46 17.44 -10.31 -19.23
N ASP A 47 16.92 -11.31 -19.92
CA ASP A 47 17.01 -11.46 -21.37
C ASP A 47 16.22 -10.36 -22.10
N GLU A 48 16.55 -10.06 -23.36
CA GLU A 48 15.84 -9.07 -24.18
C GLU A 48 14.36 -9.42 -24.39
N ASP A 49 14.05 -10.73 -24.38
CA ASP A 49 12.71 -11.30 -24.50
C ASP A 49 11.90 -11.28 -23.20
N SER A 50 12.49 -10.78 -22.11
CA SER A 50 11.80 -10.73 -20.82
C SER A 50 10.66 -9.71 -20.81
N PRO A 51 9.64 -9.89 -19.95
CA PRO A 51 8.60 -8.90 -19.74
C PRO A 51 9.18 -7.51 -19.47
N LYS A 52 8.52 -6.48 -20.02
CA LYS A 52 8.94 -5.09 -19.86
C LYS A 52 7.93 -4.33 -19.04
N VAL A 53 8.43 -3.54 -18.09
CA VAL A 53 7.64 -2.56 -17.36
C VAL A 53 7.77 -1.21 -18.08
N ARG A 54 6.64 -0.55 -18.33
CA ARG A 54 6.59 0.79 -18.88
C ARG A 54 6.67 1.78 -17.74
N VAL A 55 7.66 2.67 -17.79
CA VAL A 55 7.84 3.74 -16.79
C VAL A 55 7.36 5.06 -17.39
N THR A 56 6.38 5.67 -16.74
CA THR A 56 5.75 6.92 -17.12
C THR A 56 6.03 8.01 -16.08
N GLY A 57 5.60 9.24 -16.34
CA GLY A 57 5.73 10.36 -15.41
C GLY A 57 4.46 11.20 -15.39
N THR A 58 4.12 11.74 -14.22
CA THR A 58 2.92 12.57 -14.02
C THR A 58 3.20 14.03 -14.39
N SER A 59 4.32 14.60 -13.93
CA SER A 59 4.70 15.99 -14.19
C SER A 59 5.40 16.18 -15.54
N ASP A 60 5.28 17.38 -16.09
CA ASP A 60 5.89 17.74 -17.38
C ASP A 60 7.42 17.64 -17.35
N ASP A 61 8.02 17.86 -16.18
CA ASP A 61 9.45 17.75 -15.96
C ASP A 61 9.94 16.28 -16.04
N VAL A 62 9.22 15.36 -15.38
CA VAL A 62 9.50 13.92 -15.50
C VAL A 62 9.26 13.44 -16.93
N LYS A 63 8.17 13.88 -17.58
CA LYS A 63 7.90 13.55 -18.98
C LYS A 63 9.02 14.05 -19.91
N ALA A 64 9.54 15.26 -19.67
CA ALA A 64 10.67 15.80 -20.42
C ALA A 64 11.93 14.94 -20.23
N LEU A 65 12.24 14.51 -19.00
CA LEU A 65 13.34 13.58 -18.74
C LEU A 65 13.15 12.25 -19.48
N LEU A 66 11.96 11.65 -19.42
CA LEU A 66 11.66 10.38 -20.06
C LEU A 66 11.74 10.47 -21.58
N ASN A 67 11.33 11.59 -22.17
CA ASN A 67 11.51 11.88 -23.60
C ASN A 67 13.00 11.93 -24.00
N ILE A 68 13.86 12.55 -23.18
CA ILE A 68 15.32 12.53 -23.41
C ILE A 68 15.88 11.11 -23.22
N ALA A 69 15.35 10.35 -22.25
CA ALA A 69 15.84 9.01 -21.92
C ALA A 69 15.43 7.94 -22.94
N SER A 70 14.26 8.07 -23.54
CA SER A 70 13.75 7.12 -24.52
C SER A 70 14.47 7.20 -25.87
N GLY A 71 15.14 8.32 -26.17
CA GLY A 71 15.81 8.55 -27.45
C GLY A 71 14.86 8.74 -28.63
N HIS A 72 13.54 8.78 -28.39
CA HIS A 72 12.51 8.93 -29.41
C HIS A 72 11.69 10.18 -29.14
N ALA A 73 11.63 11.08 -30.13
CA ALA A 73 10.84 12.30 -30.03
C ALA A 73 9.37 11.96 -29.70
N GLN A 74 8.83 12.65 -28.69
CA GLN A 74 7.44 12.53 -28.21
C GLN A 74 7.11 11.23 -27.44
N ARG A 75 8.09 10.38 -27.15
CA ARG A 75 7.90 9.21 -26.28
C ARG A 75 8.24 9.57 -24.84
N CYS A 76 7.23 10.00 -24.08
CA CYS A 76 7.36 10.42 -22.67
C CYS A 76 7.39 9.25 -21.67
N TRP A 77 7.92 8.11 -22.08
CA TRP A 77 7.99 6.89 -21.28
C TRP A 77 9.17 6.02 -21.73
N ILE A 78 9.66 5.15 -20.84
CA ILE A 78 10.69 4.16 -21.15
C ILE A 78 10.19 2.76 -20.85
N GLU A 79 10.81 1.75 -21.44
CA GLU A 79 10.54 0.35 -21.16
C GLU A 79 11.80 -0.28 -20.58
N VAL A 80 11.63 -1.01 -19.48
CA VAL A 80 12.73 -1.68 -18.79
C VAL A 80 12.38 -3.15 -18.58
N PRO A 81 13.26 -4.09 -18.95
CA PRO A 81 12.99 -5.50 -18.75
C PRO A 81 13.10 -5.87 -17.27
N PHE A 82 12.27 -6.82 -16.84
CA PHE A 82 12.27 -7.36 -15.49
C PHE A 82 12.01 -8.87 -15.47
N SER A 83 12.38 -9.51 -14.36
CA SER A 83 12.02 -10.87 -14.00
C SER A 83 11.09 -10.86 -12.78
N THR A 84 10.21 -11.85 -12.67
CA THR A 84 9.38 -12.03 -11.47
C THR A 84 10.21 -12.26 -10.22
N MET A 85 11.43 -12.77 -10.37
CA MET A 85 12.38 -12.99 -9.27
C MET A 85 13.24 -11.76 -8.94
N ASP A 86 13.12 -10.67 -9.70
CA ASP A 86 13.81 -9.44 -9.35
C ASP A 86 13.21 -8.82 -8.09
N SER A 87 14.05 -8.24 -7.23
CA SER A 87 13.61 -7.19 -6.33
C SER A 87 13.37 -5.89 -7.10
N LEU A 88 12.51 -5.03 -6.56
CA LEU A 88 12.28 -3.72 -7.16
C LEU A 88 13.52 -2.85 -7.17
N LEU A 89 14.47 -3.05 -6.26
CA LEU A 89 15.79 -2.43 -6.35
C LEU A 89 16.45 -2.71 -7.70
N TRP A 90 16.42 -3.95 -8.21
CA TRP A 90 17.01 -4.29 -9.51
C TRP A 90 16.27 -3.63 -10.67
N VAL A 91 14.94 -3.56 -10.61
CA VAL A 91 14.14 -2.83 -11.61
C VAL A 91 14.50 -1.34 -11.58
N MET A 92 14.58 -0.75 -10.39
CA MET A 92 14.94 0.64 -10.19
C MET A 92 16.38 0.94 -10.66
N GLU A 93 17.34 0.04 -10.45
CA GLU A 93 18.70 0.21 -10.98
C GLU A 93 18.73 0.21 -12.51
N ARG A 94 17.93 -0.65 -13.16
CA ARG A 94 17.83 -0.63 -14.62
C ARG A 94 17.14 0.64 -15.12
N VAL A 95 16.14 1.15 -14.41
CA VAL A 95 15.56 2.49 -14.67
C VAL A 95 16.61 3.58 -14.50
N GLU A 96 17.36 3.58 -13.39
CA GLU A 96 18.45 4.52 -13.08
C GLU A 96 19.47 4.56 -14.21
N LYS A 97 19.84 3.40 -14.76
CA LYS A 97 20.76 3.29 -15.89
C LYS A 97 20.25 4.00 -17.15
N VAL A 98 18.96 3.94 -17.42
CA VAL A 98 18.34 4.56 -18.61
C VAL A 98 18.16 6.07 -18.41
N ILE A 99 17.58 6.49 -17.29
CA ILE A 99 17.30 7.90 -17.02
C ILE A 99 18.54 8.67 -16.54
N ARG A 100 19.55 7.98 -16.01
CA ARG A 100 20.81 8.51 -15.44
C ARG A 100 20.61 9.52 -14.30
N VAL A 101 19.50 9.41 -13.57
CA VAL A 101 19.22 10.18 -12.36
C VAL A 101 19.32 9.23 -11.16
N PRO A 102 20.10 9.53 -10.12
CA PRO A 102 20.25 8.64 -8.97
C PRO A 102 18.94 8.31 -8.25
N MET A 103 18.77 7.05 -7.85
CA MET A 103 17.59 6.53 -7.12
C MET A 103 17.26 7.30 -5.84
N LYS A 104 18.21 8.00 -5.22
CA LYS A 104 17.90 8.82 -4.03
C LYS A 104 16.97 10.00 -4.32
N TYR A 105 16.78 10.38 -5.59
CA TYR A 105 15.94 11.52 -5.98
C TYR A 105 14.54 11.13 -6.45
N TRP A 106 14.24 9.84 -6.54
CA TRP A 106 12.97 9.37 -7.07
C TRP A 106 12.58 8.00 -6.52
N THR A 107 11.33 7.63 -6.73
CA THR A 107 10.81 6.31 -6.42
C THR A 107 9.84 5.86 -7.51
N LEU A 108 9.42 4.60 -7.46
CA LEU A 108 8.38 4.07 -8.34
C LEU A 108 7.07 3.92 -7.58
N ALA A 109 5.97 4.12 -8.28
CA ALA A 109 4.63 3.83 -7.80
C ALA A 109 3.81 3.16 -8.90
N GLY A 110 2.73 2.48 -8.54
CA GLY A 110 1.82 1.87 -9.51
C GLY A 110 0.67 1.20 -8.78
N ASP A 111 -0.50 1.18 -9.42
CA ASP A 111 -1.73 0.63 -8.82
C ASP A 111 -2.01 1.19 -7.41
N GLY A 112 -1.81 2.51 -7.24
CA GLY A 112 -1.99 3.21 -5.96
C GLY A 112 -1.06 2.76 -4.82
N VAL A 113 0.04 2.06 -5.13
CA VAL A 113 1.05 1.61 -4.16
C VAL A 113 2.36 2.35 -4.41
N MET A 114 3.03 2.77 -3.33
CA MET A 114 4.40 3.29 -3.36
C MET A 114 5.36 2.12 -3.15
N TYR A 115 6.24 1.90 -4.12
CA TYR A 115 7.06 0.71 -4.09
C TYR A 115 8.26 0.81 -3.16
N ASN A 116 8.47 -0.26 -2.37
CA ASN A 116 9.66 -0.45 -1.57
C ASN A 116 10.74 -1.20 -2.41
N PRO A 117 11.98 -0.69 -2.52
CA PRO A 117 13.05 -1.36 -3.26
C PRO A 117 13.34 -2.80 -2.77
N GLY A 118 13.03 -3.12 -1.52
CA GLY A 118 13.23 -4.46 -0.95
C GLY A 118 12.21 -5.51 -1.42
N HIS A 119 11.06 -5.11 -1.96
CA HIS A 119 10.02 -6.05 -2.38
C HIS A 119 10.43 -6.82 -3.64
N LEU A 120 10.03 -8.08 -3.72
CA LEU A 120 10.13 -8.87 -4.94
C LEU A 120 9.01 -8.50 -5.91
N VAL A 121 9.30 -8.51 -7.21
CA VAL A 121 8.29 -8.27 -8.25
C VAL A 121 7.15 -9.27 -8.13
N ALA A 122 7.45 -10.56 -7.91
CA ALA A 122 6.45 -11.61 -7.76
C ALA A 122 5.49 -11.41 -6.58
N SER A 123 5.85 -10.60 -5.58
CA SER A 123 4.98 -10.34 -4.41
C SER A 123 4.05 -9.16 -4.61
N LEU A 124 4.05 -8.50 -5.77
CA LEU A 124 3.22 -7.32 -6.06
C LEU A 124 2.14 -7.68 -7.07
N ASP A 125 0.88 -7.50 -6.70
CA ASP A 125 -0.27 -7.88 -7.53
C ASP A 125 -0.27 -7.19 -8.88
N HIS A 126 0.12 -5.91 -8.88
CA HIS A 126 0.24 -5.11 -10.09
C HIS A 126 1.15 -5.75 -11.16
N PHE A 127 2.24 -6.43 -10.77
CA PHE A 127 3.14 -7.09 -11.73
C PHE A 127 2.66 -8.49 -12.17
N ARG A 128 1.60 -9.02 -11.55
CA ARG A 128 0.97 -10.29 -11.93
C ARG A 128 -0.19 -10.11 -12.91
N GLN A 129 -0.61 -8.87 -13.14
CA GLN A 129 -1.73 -8.55 -14.03
C GLN A 129 -1.39 -8.85 -15.50
N PRO A 130 -2.36 -9.35 -16.29
CA PRO A 130 -2.16 -9.52 -17.72
C PRO A 130 -2.08 -8.16 -18.43
N GLY A 131 -1.11 -8.00 -19.33
CA GLY A 131 -0.98 -6.81 -20.17
C GLY A 131 0.31 -6.02 -19.94
N THR A 132 0.30 -4.74 -20.29
CA THR A 132 1.44 -3.84 -20.06
C THR A 132 1.42 -3.34 -18.63
N ILE A 133 2.45 -3.67 -17.86
CA ILE A 133 2.63 -3.14 -16.51
C ILE A 133 3.13 -1.69 -16.62
N GLU A 134 2.39 -0.73 -16.07
CA GLU A 134 2.73 0.70 -16.11
C GLU A 134 3.03 1.23 -14.72
N VAL A 135 4.26 1.69 -14.49
CA VAL A 135 4.67 2.32 -13.23
C VAL A 135 4.98 3.80 -13.44
N VAL A 136 4.76 4.59 -12.40
CA VAL A 136 5.01 6.03 -12.37
C VAL A 136 6.35 6.29 -11.69
N LEU A 137 7.22 7.02 -12.39
CA LEU A 137 8.44 7.58 -11.85
C LEU A 137 8.10 8.88 -11.11
N LEU A 138 8.35 8.91 -9.80
CA LEU A 138 8.01 10.04 -8.94
C LEU A 138 9.27 10.66 -8.33
N PRO A 139 9.56 11.94 -8.61
CA PRO A 139 10.54 12.68 -7.83
C PRO A 139 10.14 12.72 -6.35
N VAL A 140 11.12 12.71 -5.44
CA VAL A 140 10.87 12.64 -3.99
C VAL A 140 9.99 13.77 -3.45
N TRP A 141 10.00 14.95 -4.09
CA TRP A 141 9.16 16.09 -3.71
C TRP A 141 7.71 15.98 -4.20
N GLU A 142 7.41 15.09 -5.14
CA GLU A 142 6.05 14.85 -5.63
C GLU A 142 5.33 13.75 -4.84
N ILE A 143 6.04 13.02 -3.97
CA ILE A 143 5.49 11.89 -3.20
C ILE A 143 4.27 12.32 -2.39
N GLY A 144 4.31 13.46 -1.69
CA GLY A 144 3.19 13.92 -0.85
C GLY A 144 1.90 14.15 -1.65
N ARG A 145 2.00 14.88 -2.76
CA ARG A 145 0.85 15.14 -3.65
C ARG A 145 0.34 13.86 -4.29
N TYR A 146 1.24 13.03 -4.82
CA TYR A 146 0.84 11.75 -5.40
C TYR A 146 0.12 10.88 -4.36
N ALA A 147 0.61 10.92 -3.12
CA ALA A 147 0.06 10.13 -2.04
C ALA A 147 -1.39 10.51 -1.72
N GLU A 148 -1.67 11.81 -1.64
CA GLU A 148 -3.02 12.35 -1.40
C GLU A 148 -4.01 12.02 -2.52
N GLU A 149 -3.54 11.96 -3.77
CA GLU A 149 -4.39 11.79 -4.95
C GLU A 149 -4.60 10.34 -5.37
N ASN A 150 -3.66 9.44 -5.06
CA ASN A 150 -3.59 8.13 -5.73
C ASN A 150 -3.40 6.92 -4.80
N LEU A 151 -3.04 7.09 -3.52
CA LEU A 151 -2.81 5.90 -2.69
C LEU A 151 -4.10 5.10 -2.52
N LYS A 152 -3.96 3.78 -2.64
CA LYS A 152 -5.00 2.86 -2.19
C LYS A 152 -5.24 3.11 -0.70
N SER A 153 -6.49 3.43 -0.38
CA SER A 153 -7.01 3.38 0.98
C SER A 153 -7.49 1.97 1.24
N HIS A 154 -7.14 1.40 2.40
CA HIS A 154 -7.59 0.08 2.78
C HIS A 154 -8.75 0.21 3.76
N THR A 155 -9.91 -0.28 3.36
CA THR A 155 -11.00 -0.59 4.28
C THR A 155 -11.46 -2.00 4.02
N TRP A 156 -11.60 -2.78 5.08
CA TRP A 156 -12.13 -4.13 5.00
C TRP A 156 -13.59 -4.20 5.47
N LYS A 157 -14.12 -3.09 6.02
CA LYS A 157 -15.49 -2.97 6.51
C LYS A 157 -16.47 -2.67 5.39
N HIS A 158 -17.68 -3.20 5.54
CA HIS A 158 -18.79 -3.11 4.61
C HIS A 158 -19.82 -2.04 4.99
N ALA A 159 -19.98 -1.75 6.29
CA ALA A 159 -20.85 -0.70 6.77
C ALA A 159 -20.44 0.67 6.18
N PRO A 160 -21.40 1.52 5.81
CA PRO A 160 -21.09 2.83 5.25
C PRO A 160 -20.28 3.66 6.23
N VAL A 161 -19.16 4.20 5.74
CA VAL A 161 -18.23 5.05 6.51
C VAL A 161 -18.92 6.32 7.02
N THR A 162 -20.03 6.72 6.40
CA THR A 162 -20.78 7.93 6.76
C THR A 162 -21.96 7.59 7.66
N PRO A 163 -21.91 7.93 8.96
CA PRO A 163 -23.06 7.77 9.85
C PRO A 163 -24.23 8.70 9.43
N PRO A 164 -25.47 8.41 9.86
CA PRO A 164 -26.61 9.27 9.60
C PRO A 164 -26.40 10.71 10.07
N ALA A 165 -26.95 11.68 9.34
CA ALA A 165 -26.80 13.12 9.64
C ALA A 165 -27.30 13.53 11.03
N ALA A 166 -28.21 12.77 11.62
CA ALA A 166 -28.63 12.90 13.01
C ALA A 166 -28.72 11.50 13.63
N LEU A 167 -28.07 11.33 14.79
CA LEU A 167 -28.15 10.09 15.55
C LEU A 167 -29.31 10.14 16.55
N PRO A 168 -29.99 9.01 16.80
CA PRO A 168 -30.95 8.88 17.88
C PRO A 168 -30.35 9.26 19.24
N LYS A 169 -31.20 9.70 20.17
CA LYS A 169 -30.78 10.02 21.56
C LYS A 169 -30.68 8.78 22.44
N ASP A 170 -31.48 7.75 22.13
CA ASP A 170 -31.42 6.49 22.84
C ASP A 170 -30.12 5.74 22.46
N PRO A 171 -29.27 5.35 23.43
CA PRO A 171 -28.00 4.72 23.14
C PRO A 171 -28.11 3.39 22.37
N ARG A 172 -29.19 2.61 22.56
CA ARG A 172 -29.39 1.37 21.82
C ARG A 172 -29.71 1.66 20.35
N GLU A 173 -30.65 2.57 20.11
CA GLU A 173 -30.99 3.00 18.74
C GLU A 173 -29.79 3.67 18.03
N GLN A 174 -28.99 4.44 18.77
CA GLN A 174 -27.75 5.01 18.27
C GLN A 174 -26.74 3.92 17.87
N ALA A 175 -26.56 2.90 18.71
CA ALA A 175 -25.67 1.78 18.40
C ALA A 175 -26.15 0.99 17.17
N MET A 176 -27.46 0.75 17.04
CA MET A 176 -28.06 0.11 15.86
C MET A 176 -27.75 0.90 14.58
N ALA A 177 -27.92 2.21 14.62
CA ALA A 177 -27.68 3.09 13.48
C ALA A 177 -26.20 3.15 13.05
N LEU A 178 -25.27 3.00 14.01
CA LEU A 178 -23.83 3.07 13.75
C LEU A 178 -23.21 1.74 13.32
N PHE A 179 -23.75 0.61 13.79
CA PHE A 179 -22.98 -0.65 13.82
C PHE A 179 -23.69 -1.88 13.25
N GLY A 180 -24.89 -1.73 12.69
CA GLY A 180 -25.58 -2.85 12.03
C GLY A 180 -25.93 -4.00 12.99
N LEU A 181 -26.34 -3.68 14.21
CA LEU A 181 -26.71 -4.66 15.25
C LEU A 181 -27.87 -5.58 14.80
N ILE A 182 -27.91 -6.79 15.34
CA ILE A 182 -28.95 -7.80 15.10
C ILE A 182 -29.66 -8.06 16.41
N ASP A 183 -30.96 -7.74 16.47
CA ASP A 183 -31.84 -7.96 17.63
C ASP A 183 -31.22 -7.58 18.99
N PRO A 184 -30.81 -6.31 19.20
CA PRO A 184 -30.09 -5.90 20.40
C PRO A 184 -30.96 -5.99 21.66
N VAL A 185 -30.40 -6.62 22.70
CA VAL A 185 -31.05 -6.77 24.01
C VAL A 185 -31.20 -5.42 24.72
N GLU A 186 -32.16 -5.33 25.63
CA GLU A 186 -32.24 -4.19 26.55
C GLU A 186 -31.09 -4.23 27.55
N SER A 187 -30.30 -3.15 27.59
CA SER A 187 -29.21 -2.99 28.54
C SER A 187 -28.91 -1.50 28.76
N PRO A 188 -28.52 -1.10 29.98
CA PRO A 188 -28.04 0.26 30.23
C PRO A 188 -26.65 0.54 29.64
N ASP A 189 -25.91 -0.49 29.21
CA ASP A 189 -24.48 -0.38 28.89
C ASP A 189 -24.20 0.03 27.43
N TRP A 190 -25.23 0.26 26.62
CA TRP A 190 -25.09 0.63 25.19
C TRP A 190 -24.25 1.90 24.97
N ALA A 191 -24.31 2.88 25.89
CA ALA A 191 -23.49 4.08 25.80
C ALA A 191 -21.99 3.77 25.97
N ALA A 192 -21.64 2.88 26.90
CA ALA A 192 -20.27 2.42 27.08
C ALA A 192 -19.79 1.59 25.88
N TYR A 193 -20.66 0.72 25.36
CA TYR A 193 -20.40 -0.05 24.14
C TYR A 193 -20.06 0.84 22.94
N ILE A 194 -20.87 1.88 22.68
CA ILE A 194 -20.60 2.83 21.57
C ILE A 194 -19.22 3.44 21.72
N LYS A 195 -18.91 3.96 22.90
CA LYS A 195 -17.62 4.60 23.16
C LYS A 195 -16.45 3.64 22.91
N HIS A 196 -16.52 2.44 23.48
CA HIS A 196 -15.46 1.44 23.33
C HIS A 196 -15.30 0.97 21.89
N ARG A 197 -16.41 0.75 21.16
CA ARG A 197 -16.34 0.35 19.75
C ARG A 197 -15.75 1.46 18.90
N GLN A 198 -16.17 2.72 19.08
CA GLN A 198 -15.58 3.85 18.35
C GLN A 198 -14.08 4.04 18.62
N GLU A 199 -13.63 3.83 19.87
CA GLU A 199 -12.20 3.85 20.20
C GLU A 199 -11.43 2.74 19.49
N ALA A 200 -11.98 1.51 19.44
CA ALA A 200 -11.39 0.39 18.72
C ALA A 200 -11.38 0.62 17.19
N GLU A 201 -12.48 1.12 16.62
CA GLU A 201 -12.58 1.51 15.22
C GLU A 201 -11.55 2.57 14.86
N LYS A 202 -11.35 3.57 15.73
CA LYS A 202 -10.33 4.58 15.53
C LYS A 202 -8.94 3.96 15.47
N VAL A 203 -8.61 3.04 16.38
CA VAL A 203 -7.31 2.35 16.35
C VAL A 203 -7.14 1.55 15.05
N THR A 204 -8.18 0.83 14.61
CA THR A 204 -8.15 0.11 13.33
C THR A 204 -7.96 1.07 12.16
N ASN A 205 -8.67 2.20 12.13
CA ASN A 205 -8.55 3.20 11.07
C ASN A 205 -7.15 3.84 11.08
N ASP A 206 -6.64 4.24 12.24
CA ASP A 206 -5.29 4.79 12.39
C ASP A 206 -4.23 3.78 11.90
N LEU A 207 -4.42 2.47 12.15
CA LEU A 207 -3.57 1.41 11.64
C LEU A 207 -3.65 1.28 10.11
N MET A 208 -4.87 1.26 9.54
CA MET A 208 -5.09 1.17 8.09
C MET A 208 -4.57 2.41 7.35
N GLU A 209 -4.76 3.60 7.90
CA GLU A 209 -4.19 4.85 7.42
C GLU A 209 -2.65 4.82 7.48
N GLY A 210 -2.08 4.26 8.54
CA GLY A 210 -0.63 4.04 8.66
C GLY A 210 -0.06 3.09 7.59
N MET A 211 -0.90 2.26 6.98
CA MET A 211 -0.57 1.34 5.90
C MET A 211 -1.00 1.86 4.52
N ALA A 212 -1.45 3.13 4.42
CA ALA A 212 -1.84 3.71 3.14
C ALA A 212 -0.70 3.60 2.11
N GLY A 213 -1.05 3.13 0.91
CA GLY A 213 -0.09 2.94 -0.17
C GLY A 213 0.82 1.71 -0.05
N ALA A 214 0.56 0.83 0.92
CA ALA A 214 1.07 -0.54 0.90
C ALA A 214 0.13 -1.44 0.07
N ASP A 215 0.62 -2.60 -0.36
CA ASP A 215 -0.24 -3.61 -1.00
C ASP A 215 -0.88 -4.48 0.10
N MET A 216 -2.00 -4.01 0.66
CA MET A 216 -2.74 -4.71 1.72
C MET A 216 -3.91 -5.54 1.19
N ASP A 217 -4.15 -5.57 -0.12
CA ASP A 217 -5.28 -6.28 -0.72
C ASP A 217 -5.25 -7.79 -0.36
N PRO A 218 -4.09 -8.48 -0.36
CA PRO A 218 -4.01 -9.88 0.09
C PRO A 218 -4.38 -10.06 1.56
N PHE A 219 -3.88 -9.18 2.45
CA PHE A 219 -4.16 -9.24 3.88
C PHE A 219 -5.64 -8.98 4.18
N VAL A 220 -6.22 -7.94 3.55
CA VAL A 220 -7.64 -7.60 3.70
C VAL A 220 -8.54 -8.73 3.18
N SER A 221 -8.15 -9.37 2.08
CA SER A 221 -8.88 -10.51 1.52
C SER A 221 -8.82 -11.72 2.45
N GLN A 222 -7.64 -12.06 2.96
CA GLN A 222 -7.47 -13.18 3.90
C GLN A 222 -8.23 -12.95 5.21
N LEU A 223 -8.21 -11.72 5.75
CA LEU A 223 -8.98 -11.38 6.94
C LEU A 223 -10.49 -11.57 6.68
N ARG A 224 -10.98 -11.15 5.52
CA ARG A 224 -12.38 -11.33 5.13
C ARG A 224 -12.75 -12.81 5.01
N GLU A 225 -11.92 -13.60 4.34
CA GLU A 225 -12.12 -15.05 4.20
C GLU A 225 -12.17 -15.75 5.56
N VAL A 226 -11.20 -15.47 6.45
CA VAL A 226 -11.16 -16.06 7.80
C VAL A 226 -12.40 -15.70 8.60
N VAL A 227 -12.84 -14.44 8.56
CA VAL A 227 -14.04 -14.02 9.28
C VAL A 227 -15.29 -14.66 8.69
N GLN A 228 -15.37 -14.78 7.36
CA GLN A 228 -16.46 -15.46 6.68
C GLN A 228 -16.52 -16.95 7.07
N ASP A 229 -15.39 -17.67 7.02
CA ASP A 229 -15.30 -19.08 7.38
C ASP A 229 -15.75 -19.33 8.83
N VAL A 230 -15.30 -18.47 9.75
CA VAL A 230 -15.71 -18.55 11.17
C VAL A 230 -17.20 -18.26 11.32
N ALA A 231 -17.73 -17.27 10.60
CA ALA A 231 -19.13 -16.89 10.65
C ALA A 231 -20.04 -18.02 10.13
N GLU A 232 -19.69 -18.61 8.98
CA GLU A 232 -20.41 -19.75 8.37
C GLU A 232 -20.37 -21.01 9.23
N ALA A 233 -19.26 -21.27 9.92
CA ALA A 233 -19.11 -22.43 10.81
C ALA A 233 -20.04 -22.37 12.04
N VAL A 234 -20.33 -21.16 12.54
CA VAL A 234 -21.16 -20.96 13.74
C VAL A 234 -22.65 -20.99 13.41
N ASN A 235 -23.04 -20.47 12.24
CA ASN A 235 -24.40 -20.51 11.76
C ASN A 235 -24.38 -20.35 10.22
N PRO A 236 -25.12 -21.15 9.43
CA PRO A 236 -25.32 -20.85 8.01
C PRO A 236 -26.10 -19.54 7.91
N LEU A 237 -25.38 -18.43 7.85
CA LEU A 237 -25.94 -17.09 7.84
C LEU A 237 -26.64 -16.84 6.52
N MET A 238 -27.65 -15.96 6.52
CA MET A 238 -28.16 -15.40 5.27
C MET A 238 -27.06 -14.55 4.61
N ASP A 239 -27.08 -14.49 3.27
CA ASP A 239 -26.01 -13.96 2.38
C ASP A 239 -25.46 -12.55 2.69
N ASP A 240 -26.04 -11.82 3.66
CA ASP A 240 -25.60 -10.48 4.08
C ASP A 240 -25.30 -10.32 5.59
N ASP A 241 -25.69 -11.26 6.46
CA ASP A 241 -25.46 -11.11 7.91
C ASP A 241 -24.00 -11.33 8.31
N TRP A 242 -23.25 -12.12 7.53
CA TRP A 242 -21.82 -12.29 7.72
C TRP A 242 -21.06 -10.95 7.59
N LYS A 243 -21.55 -10.00 6.78
CA LYS A 243 -20.94 -8.66 6.64
C LYS A 243 -21.03 -7.86 7.93
N LYS A 244 -22.15 -7.98 8.67
CA LYS A 244 -22.31 -7.35 9.98
C LYS A 244 -21.37 -7.95 11.01
N ILE A 245 -21.14 -9.26 10.94
CA ILE A 245 -20.16 -9.96 11.79
C ILE A 245 -18.75 -9.51 11.44
N ALA A 246 -18.42 -9.44 10.15
CA ALA A 246 -17.16 -8.85 9.70
C ALA A 246 -16.99 -7.44 10.26
N ASP A 247 -17.98 -6.56 10.10
CA ASP A 247 -17.92 -5.18 10.60
C ASP A 247 -17.81 -5.07 12.13
N SER A 248 -18.12 -6.13 12.87
CA SER A 248 -17.99 -6.20 14.32
C SER A 248 -16.59 -6.53 14.81
N VAL A 249 -15.70 -6.96 13.91
CA VAL A 249 -14.29 -7.16 14.24
C VAL A 249 -13.55 -5.82 14.14
N SER A 250 -12.66 -5.55 15.08
CA SER A 250 -11.74 -4.41 15.06
C SER A 250 -10.33 -4.95 15.22
N VAL A 251 -9.41 -4.52 14.35
CA VAL A 251 -8.00 -4.88 14.45
C VAL A 251 -7.33 -3.91 15.40
N ILE A 252 -6.89 -4.40 16.56
CA ILE A 252 -6.28 -3.59 17.62
C ILE A 252 -4.77 -3.53 17.44
N ARG A 253 -4.17 -4.63 16.97
CA ARG A 253 -2.73 -4.71 16.70
C ARG A 253 -2.47 -5.66 15.54
N CYS A 254 -1.51 -5.30 14.71
CA CYS A 254 -0.96 -6.16 13.67
C CYS A 254 0.56 -6.12 13.81
N VAL A 255 1.18 -7.26 14.09
CA VAL A 255 2.64 -7.41 14.13
C VAL A 255 3.03 -8.35 13.00
N PRO A 256 3.39 -7.79 11.83
CA PRO A 256 3.95 -8.60 10.76
C PRO A 256 5.36 -9.08 11.14
N GLU A 257 5.62 -10.39 10.99
CA GLU A 257 6.98 -10.91 10.93
C GLU A 257 7.49 -10.85 9.48
N ASP A 258 8.48 -9.97 9.25
CA ASP A 258 9.24 -9.92 8.02
C ASP A 258 10.32 -11.01 8.05
N ASP A 259 10.33 -11.89 7.06
CA ASP A 259 11.33 -12.94 6.95
C ASP A 259 12.67 -12.48 6.35
N GLY A 260 12.81 -11.17 6.15
CA GLY A 260 13.99 -10.54 5.57
C GLY A 260 14.04 -10.62 4.04
N TRP A 261 13.03 -11.25 3.41
CA TRP A 261 12.88 -11.35 1.96
C TRP A 261 11.63 -10.61 1.45
N GLY A 262 11.02 -9.77 2.31
CA GLY A 262 9.84 -8.99 1.96
C GLY A 262 8.58 -9.83 1.82
N ARG A 263 8.58 -11.07 2.35
CA ARG A 263 7.38 -11.89 2.51
C ARG A 263 7.00 -11.89 3.98
N LEU A 264 5.74 -11.53 4.25
CA LEU A 264 5.14 -11.76 5.56
C LEU A 264 5.02 -13.27 5.74
N ARG A 265 5.71 -13.83 6.74
CA ARG A 265 5.59 -15.26 7.08
C ARG A 265 4.39 -15.49 7.97
N ASP A 266 4.43 -14.84 9.12
CA ASP A 266 3.40 -14.92 10.15
C ASP A 266 2.99 -13.48 10.51
N VAL A 267 1.68 -13.25 10.63
CA VAL A 267 1.15 -11.97 11.09
C VAL A 267 0.38 -12.24 12.37
N GLU A 268 0.89 -11.72 13.48
CA GLU A 268 0.14 -11.75 14.73
C GLU A 268 -0.88 -10.60 14.70
N VAL A 269 -2.15 -10.95 14.57
CA VAL A 269 -3.26 -10.00 14.61
C VAL A 269 -3.98 -10.16 15.94
N LEU A 270 -3.98 -9.10 16.75
CA LEU A 270 -4.87 -9.02 17.91
C LEU A 270 -6.14 -8.30 17.47
N SER A 271 -7.27 -8.98 17.63
CA SER A 271 -8.58 -8.49 17.22
C SER A 271 -9.52 -8.38 18.42
N ARG A 272 -10.55 -7.55 18.27
CA ARG A 272 -11.68 -7.47 19.18
C ARG A 272 -12.95 -7.74 18.41
N ILE A 273 -13.76 -8.67 18.88
CA ILE A 273 -15.06 -8.99 18.30
C ILE A 273 -16.13 -8.36 19.18
N HIS A 274 -16.83 -7.38 18.62
CA HIS A 274 -17.96 -6.74 19.28
C HIS A 274 -19.23 -7.58 19.05
N SER A 275 -19.99 -7.85 20.11
CA SER A 275 -21.27 -8.55 19.95
C SER A 275 -22.25 -7.68 19.15
N LEU A 276 -23.04 -8.35 18.31
CA LEU A 276 -24.08 -7.73 17.49
C LEU A 276 -25.41 -7.58 18.22
N ALA A 277 -25.60 -8.27 19.34
CA ALA A 277 -26.87 -8.32 20.07
C ALA A 277 -26.74 -7.83 21.52
N SER A 278 -25.52 -7.76 22.06
CA SER A 278 -25.25 -7.42 23.46
C SER A 278 -24.14 -6.36 23.54
N PRO A 279 -24.13 -5.50 24.57
CA PRO A 279 -23.03 -4.54 24.77
C PRO A 279 -21.71 -5.19 25.24
N GLN A 280 -21.61 -6.52 25.23
CA GLN A 280 -20.40 -7.26 25.54
C GLN A 280 -19.46 -7.37 24.32
N SER A 281 -18.17 -7.49 24.57
CA SER A 281 -17.14 -7.75 23.56
C SER A 281 -16.17 -8.83 24.03
N VAL A 282 -15.58 -9.54 23.09
CA VAL A 282 -14.57 -10.58 23.36
C VAL A 282 -13.30 -10.22 22.60
N ASP A 283 -12.16 -10.31 23.27
CA ASP A 283 -10.83 -10.17 22.66
C ASP A 283 -10.38 -11.54 22.12
N VAL A 284 -9.87 -11.58 20.89
CA VAL A 284 -9.46 -12.80 20.17
C VAL A 284 -8.13 -12.59 19.46
#